data_AF-A0A529XFH3-F1
#
_entry.id   AF-A0A529XFH3-F1
#
_cell.length_a   1.000
_cell.length_b   1.000
_cell.length_c   1.000
_cell.angle_alpha   90.00
_cell.angle_beta   90.00
_cell.angle_gamma   90.00
#
_symmetry.space_group_name_H-M   'P 1'
#
loop_
_entity.id
_entity.type
_entity.pdbx_description
1 polymer ?
#
loop_
_entity_poly.entity_id
_entity_poly.type
_entity_poly.pdbx_seq_one_letter_code
_entity_poly.pdbx_strand_id
1 'polypeptide(L)' 'MATPLVVSDVAKSFTMHLRDGVTLPVVAGVSFSIRAGEC' A
#
# COMPACT_ATOMS: atom_id res chain seq x y z
N MET A 1 6.72 18.92 15.49
CA MET A 1 6.31 17.52 15.73
C MET A 1 6.65 16.71 14.50
N ALA A 2 7.20 15.50 14.65
CA ALA A 2 7.47 14.63 13.49
C ALA A 2 6.14 14.08 12.94
N THR A 3 6.02 13.97 11.62
CA THR A 3 4.89 13.30 10.96
C THR A 3 4.96 11.80 11.28
N PRO A 4 3.98 11.21 11.98
CA PRO A 4 4.08 9.83 12.48
C PRO A 4 4.26 8.76 11.39
N LEU A 5 3.61 8.92 10.24
CA LEU A 5 3.73 8.01 9.12
C LEU A 5 3.78 8.80 7.82
N VAL A 6 4.78 8.50 6.99
CA VAL A 6 4.85 8.92 5.60
C VAL A 6 5.13 7.67 4.78
N VAL A 7 4.31 7.43 3.77
CA VAL A 7 4.53 6.37 2.80
C VAL A 7 4.59 6.97 1.40
N SER A 8 5.47 6.41 0.59
CA SER A 8 5.70 6.84 -0.78
C SER A 8 5.73 5.63 -1.69
N ASP A 9 4.98 5.70 -2.78
CA ASP A 9 4.96 4.73 -3.86
C ASP A 9 4.73 3.28 -3.40
N VAL A 10 3.92 3.10 -2.36
CA VAL A 10 3.63 1.77 -1.82
C VAL A 10 2.79 0.97 -2.81
N ALA A 11 3.25 -0.24 -3.08
CA ALA A 11 2.56 -1.21 -3.90
C ALA A 11 2.39 -2.53 -3.14
N LYS A 12 1.24 -3.17 -3.33
CA LYS A 12 0.98 -4.53 -2.86
C LYS A 12 0.28 -5.30 -3.96
N SER A 13 0.79 -6.49 -4.23
CA SER A 13 0.16 -7.44 -5.14
C SER A 13 -0.31 -8.68 -4.39
N PHE A 14 -1.25 -9.39 -5.02
CA PHE A 14 -1.74 -10.69 -4.60
C PHE A 14 -1.53 -11.70 -5.74
N THR A 15 -0.99 -12.87 -5.41
CA THR A 15 -0.77 -13.96 -6.37
C THR A 15 -1.87 -15.01 -6.21
N MET A 16 -2.64 -15.21 -7.28
CA MET A 16 -3.69 -16.23 -7.34
C MET A 16 -3.10 -17.59 -7.74
N HIS A 17 -2.64 -18.35 -6.76
CA HIS A 17 -2.01 -19.65 -7.02
C HIS A 17 -2.89 -20.65 -7.80
N LEU A 18 -4.21 -20.64 -7.56
CA LEU A 18 -5.16 -21.54 -8.25
C LEU A 18 -5.65 -21.02 -9.61
N ARG A 19 -5.15 -19.86 -10.05
CA ARG A 19 -5.44 -19.26 -11.35
C ARG A 19 -4.12 -19.02 -12.07
N ASP A 20 -3.34 -20.09 -12.23
CA ASP A 20 -2.07 -20.07 -12.95
C ASP A 20 -1.06 -19.02 -12.43
N GLY A 21 -1.14 -18.67 -11.14
CA GLY A 21 -0.25 -17.68 -10.55
C GLY A 21 -0.51 -16.23 -11.00
N VAL A 22 -1.70 -15.91 -11.52
CA VAL A 22 -2.07 -14.53 -11.90
C VAL A 22 -1.78 -13.57 -10.75
N THR A 23 -1.08 -12.48 -11.06
CA THR A 23 -0.76 -11.44 -10.08
C THR A 23 -1.71 -10.25 -10.27
N LEU A 24 -2.43 -9.91 -9.21
CA LEU A 24 -3.37 -8.79 -9.18
C LEU A 24 -2.80 -7.65 -8.32
N PRO A 25 -2.81 -6.40 -8.81
CA PRO A 25 -2.46 -5.25 -7.97
C PRO A 25 -3.58 -5.00 -6.96
N VAL A 26 -3.24 -5.03 -5.67
CA VAL A 26 -4.18 -4.67 -4.58
C VAL A 26 -4.13 -3.16 -4.35
N VAL A 27 -2.92 -2.60 -4.28
CA VAL A 27 -2.67 -1.16 -4.36
C VAL A 27 -1.44 -0.90 -5.22
N ALA A 28 -1.42 0.22 -5.93
CA ALA A 28 -0.32 0.61 -6.81
C ALA A 28 -0.01 2.10 -6.65
N GLY A 29 1.26 2.41 -6.31
CA GLY A 29 1.76 3.78 -6.28
C GLY A 29 1.08 4.68 -5.23
N VAL A 30 0.71 4.12 -4.08
CA VAL A 30 0.01 4.90 -3.04
C VAL A 30 1.02 5.71 -2.23
N SER A 31 0.76 7.02 -2.13
CA SER A 31 1.57 7.98 -1.40
C SER A 31 0.69 8.84 -0.50
N PHE A 32 0.97 8.83 0.80
CA PHE A 32 0.26 9.68 1.77
C PHE A 32 1.07 9.84 3.07
N SER A 33 0.60 10.73 3.93
CA SER A 33 1.09 10.90 5.28
C SER A 33 -0.06 10.97 6.26
N ILE A 34 0.10 10.45 7.46
CA ILE A 34 -0.89 10.53 8.54
C ILE A 34 -0.40 11.53 9.59
N ARG A 35 -1.28 12.43 10.04
CA ARG A 35 -1.01 13.38 11.13
C ARG A 35 -1.31 12.75 12.48
N ALA A 36 -0.69 13.29 13.54
CA ALA A 36 -1.02 12.86 14.90
C ALA A 36 -2.50 13.17 15.21
N GLY A 37 -3.25 12.15 15.64
CA GLY A 37 -4.69 12.25 15.95
C GLY A 37 -5.64 11.99 14.78
N GLU A 38 -5.12 11.67 13.59
CA GLU A 38 -5.92 11.27 12.42
C GLU A 38 -6.26 9.76 12.50
N CYS A 39 -7.52 9.41 12.20
CA CYS A 39 -8.07 8.05 12.19
C CYS A 39 -8.76 7.77 10.87
#